data_AF-A0A1U9UM89-F1
#
_entry.id   AF-A0A1U9UM89-F1
#
_cell.length_a   1.000
_cell.length_b   1.000
_cell.length_c   1.000
_cell.angle_alpha   90.00
_cell.angle_beta   90.00
_cell.angle_gamma   90.00
#
_symmetry.space_group_name_H-M   'P 1'
#
loop_
_entity.id
_entity.type
_entity.pdbx_description
1 polymer ?
#
loop_
_entity_poly.entity_id
_entity_poly.type
_entity_poly.pdbx_seq_one_letter_code
_entity_poly.pdbx_strand_id
1 'polypeptide(L)'
;MTTLYATLGVLPTATLDEIKRAYRRAAMKWHPDRNLGREAEAHTAFQEIRDAYAILSDAVQRQVYDEVFEREMQRWQAECEAQQEQEREAQRAAQEHYEKMVAIAMRFADEGHNRDVIFGVLLGRDCQAELAARIADSTWALQASRRASEAAAGAPDTEAAATAAGAASARDEGTRPRRHPGAFDSFWHGLFGIRS
;
A
#
# COMPACT_ATOMS: atom_id res chain seq x y z
N MET A 1 7.87 22.46 -0.29
CA MET A 1 8.36 23.67 -0.99
C MET A 1 7.47 24.84 -0.62
N THR A 2 7.95 25.77 0.20
CA THR A 2 7.25 27.02 0.52
C THR A 2 7.55 28.05 -0.58
N THR A 3 6.52 28.57 -1.24
CA THR A 3 6.69 29.62 -2.27
C THR A 3 6.85 30.98 -1.62
N LEU A 4 7.43 31.96 -2.34
CA LEU A 4 7.52 33.35 -1.87
C LEU A 4 6.13 33.98 -1.67
N TYR A 5 5.15 33.51 -2.44
CA TYR A 5 3.75 33.90 -2.26
C TYR A 5 3.19 33.32 -0.95
N ALA A 6 3.52 32.07 -0.62
CA ALA A 6 3.11 31.44 0.64
C ALA A 6 3.76 32.08 1.86
N THR A 7 5.02 32.51 1.79
CA THR A 7 5.69 33.23 2.90
C THR A 7 5.04 34.59 3.20
N LEU A 8 4.56 35.30 2.17
CA LEU A 8 3.76 36.51 2.34
C LEU A 8 2.28 36.25 2.64
N GLY A 9 1.81 35.00 2.51
CA GLY A 9 0.41 34.62 2.70
C GLY A 9 -0.52 35.17 1.60
N VAL A 10 -0.03 35.25 0.37
CA VAL A 10 -0.77 35.71 -0.81
C VAL A 10 -0.86 34.63 -1.87
N LEU A 11 -1.81 34.77 -2.80
CA LEU A 11 -1.93 33.90 -3.95
C LEU A 11 -0.89 34.28 -5.02
N PRO A 12 -0.47 33.34 -5.90
CA PRO A 12 0.39 33.64 -7.04
C PRO A 12 -0.22 34.68 -8.01
N THR A 13 -1.55 34.79 -8.02
CA THR A 13 -2.31 35.77 -8.82
C THR A 13 -2.42 37.15 -8.17
N ALA A 14 -1.80 37.35 -7.00
CA ALA A 14 -1.93 38.60 -6.26
C ALA A 14 -1.31 39.79 -7.00
N THR A 15 -1.98 40.93 -6.90
CA THR A 15 -1.51 42.21 -7.45
C THR A 15 -0.37 42.77 -6.60
N LEU A 16 0.42 43.69 -7.18
CA LEU A 16 1.51 44.36 -6.45
C LEU A 16 1.02 45.07 -5.18
N ASP A 17 -0.18 45.64 -5.21
CA ASP A 17 -0.78 46.31 -4.07
C ASP A 17 -1.16 45.35 -2.94
N GLU A 18 -1.64 44.15 -3.29
CA GLU A 18 -1.93 43.08 -2.32
C GLU A 18 -0.64 42.56 -1.69
N ILE A 19 0.41 42.38 -2.48
CA ILE A 19 1.76 41.99 -2.01
C ILE A 19 2.29 43.03 -1.02
N LYS A 20 2.20 44.33 -1.36
CA LYS A 20 2.59 45.43 -0.46
C LYS A 20 1.78 45.46 0.83
N ARG A 21 0.46 45.22 0.75
CA ARG A 21 -0.42 45.15 1.94
C ARG A 21 -0.07 43.93 2.81
N ALA A 22 0.20 42.78 2.20
CA ALA A 22 0.59 41.57 2.89
C ALA A 22 1.93 41.73 3.62
N TYR A 23 2.94 42.29 2.95
CA TYR A 23 4.23 42.62 3.56
C TYR A 23 4.08 43.50 4.80
N ARG A 24 3.30 44.60 4.72
CA ARG A 24 3.07 45.48 5.88
C ARG A 24 2.42 44.75 7.06
N ARG A 25 1.42 43.89 6.79
CA ARG A 25 0.76 43.10 7.83
C ARG A 25 1.71 42.08 8.46
N ALA A 26 2.52 41.41 7.64
CA ALA A 26 3.47 40.40 8.08
C ALA A 26 4.63 41.03 8.88
N ALA A 27 5.15 42.17 8.42
CA ALA A 27 6.16 42.96 9.14
C ALA A 27 5.66 43.42 10.52
N MET A 28 4.41 43.90 10.62
CA MET A 28 3.81 44.25 11.92
C MET A 28 3.58 43.04 12.82
N LYS A 29 3.36 41.85 12.26
CA LYS A 29 3.18 40.61 13.02
C LYS A 29 4.51 40.15 13.64
N TRP A 30 5.59 40.26 12.89
CA TRP A 30 6.93 39.79 13.29
C TRP A 30 7.84 40.90 13.81
N HIS A 31 7.28 42.08 14.14
CA HIS A 31 8.03 43.18 14.71
C HIS A 31 8.59 42.79 16.11
N PRO A 32 9.84 43.17 16.46
CA PRO A 32 10.47 42.81 17.74
C PRO A 32 9.65 43.30 18.96
N ASP A 33 9.04 44.48 18.86
CA ASP A 33 8.20 45.07 19.92
C ASP A 33 6.99 44.20 20.32
N ARG A 34 6.48 43.36 19.40
CA ARG A 34 5.32 42.49 19.66
C ARG A 34 5.69 41.05 19.98
N ASN A 35 6.97 40.69 19.84
CA ASN A 35 7.47 39.32 19.98
C ASN A 35 8.60 39.24 21.02
N LEU A 36 8.41 39.93 22.14
CA LEU A 36 9.29 39.88 23.31
C LEU A 36 9.39 38.43 23.82
N GLY A 37 10.60 37.87 23.81
CA GLY A 37 10.87 36.47 24.19
C GLY A 37 10.89 35.45 23.04
N ARG A 38 10.59 35.87 21.80
CA ARG A 38 10.74 35.04 20.57
C ARG A 38 11.52 35.77 19.48
N GLU A 39 12.51 36.56 19.90
CA GLU A 39 13.25 37.46 19.00
C GLU A 39 13.95 36.72 17.86
N ALA A 40 14.53 35.55 18.14
CA ALA A 40 15.20 34.74 17.13
C ALA A 40 14.22 34.27 16.02
N GLU A 41 13.07 33.71 16.40
CA GLU A 41 12.04 33.26 15.45
C GLU A 41 11.44 34.44 14.67
N ALA A 42 11.17 35.55 15.35
CA ALA A 42 10.63 36.75 14.73
C ALA A 42 11.61 37.37 13.73
N HIS A 43 12.90 37.37 14.05
CA HIS A 43 13.95 37.85 13.16
C HIS A 43 14.09 36.98 11.91
N THR A 44 14.12 35.64 12.06
CA THR A 44 14.17 34.72 10.91
C THR A 44 12.95 34.88 10.01
N ALA A 45 11.74 34.88 10.58
CA ALA A 45 10.51 35.07 9.81
C ALA A 45 10.48 36.45 9.10
N PHE A 46 10.95 37.50 9.77
CA PHE A 46 11.02 38.83 9.18
C PHE A 46 12.00 38.89 8.00
N GLN A 47 13.14 38.20 8.10
CA GLN A 47 14.08 38.07 6.99
C GLN A 47 13.44 37.37 5.79
N GLU A 48 12.78 36.22 6.01
CA GLU A 48 12.09 35.49 4.94
C GLU A 48 11.01 36.34 4.25
N ILE A 49 10.24 37.09 5.03
CA ILE A 49 9.20 38.01 4.51
C ILE A 49 9.82 39.15 3.69
N ARG A 50 10.93 39.73 4.18
CA ARG A 50 11.64 40.80 3.49
C ARG A 50 12.22 40.32 2.16
N ASP A 51 12.86 39.15 2.17
CA ASP A 51 13.50 38.58 0.99
C ASP A 51 12.45 38.17 -0.05
N ALA A 52 11.31 37.62 0.38
CA ALA A 52 10.17 37.36 -0.49
C ALA A 52 9.58 38.63 -1.11
N TYR A 53 9.43 39.70 -0.33
CA TYR A 53 8.97 40.99 -0.86
C TYR A 53 9.97 41.61 -1.84
N ALA A 54 11.28 41.48 -1.60
CA ALA A 54 12.31 42.02 -2.49
C ALA A 54 12.19 41.45 -3.92
N ILE A 55 11.91 40.16 -4.04
CA ILE A 55 11.74 39.48 -5.33
C ILE A 55 10.36 39.77 -5.93
N LEU A 56 9.29 39.67 -5.12
CA LEU A 56 7.91 39.80 -5.63
C LEU A 56 7.47 41.24 -5.92
N SER A 57 8.19 42.23 -5.41
CA SER A 57 7.87 43.66 -5.63
C SER A 57 8.37 44.20 -6.97
N ASP A 58 9.40 43.59 -7.57
CA ASP A 58 9.92 43.93 -8.89
C ASP A 58 9.28 42.99 -9.95
N ALA A 59 8.67 43.58 -10.98
CA ALA A 59 8.01 42.83 -12.03
C ALA A 59 8.98 41.91 -12.81
N VAL A 60 10.23 42.34 -13.02
CA VAL A 60 11.24 41.55 -13.75
C VAL A 60 11.69 40.37 -12.89
N GLN A 61 11.99 40.62 -11.61
CA GLN A 61 12.40 39.56 -10.68
C GLN A 61 11.28 38.55 -10.43
N ARG A 62 10.03 39.01 -10.36
CA ARG A 62 8.85 38.15 -10.24
C ARG A 62 8.70 37.23 -11.45
N GLN A 63 8.84 37.75 -12.67
CA GLN A 63 8.78 36.94 -13.89
C GLN A 63 9.87 35.86 -13.90
N VAL A 64 11.11 36.22 -13.61
CA VAL A 64 12.22 35.26 -13.54
C VAL A 64 11.98 34.21 -12.45
N TYR A 65 11.46 34.62 -11.29
CA TYR A 65 11.10 33.70 -10.21
C TYR A 65 10.03 32.71 -10.67
N ASP A 66 8.94 33.19 -11.28
CA ASP A 66 7.83 32.36 -11.74
C ASP A 66 8.31 31.36 -12.82
N GLU A 67 9.10 31.81 -13.80
CA GLU A 67 9.66 30.95 -14.86
C GLU A 67 10.59 29.86 -14.32
N VAL A 68 11.50 30.22 -13.42
CA VAL A 68 12.42 29.25 -12.78
C VAL A 68 11.63 28.29 -11.92
N PHE A 69 10.68 28.79 -11.14
CA PHE A 69 9.83 27.97 -10.29
C PHE A 69 9.02 26.95 -11.10
N GLU A 70 8.41 27.37 -12.21
CA GLU A 70 7.70 26.47 -13.12
C GLU A 70 8.61 25.39 -13.72
N ARG A 71 9.81 25.77 -14.19
CA ARG A 71 10.77 24.82 -14.75
C ARG A 71 11.23 23.79 -13.73
N GLU A 72 11.56 24.22 -12.52
CA GLU A 72 11.98 23.34 -11.44
C GLU A 72 10.81 22.45 -10.98
N MET A 73 9.59 22.98 -10.93
CA MET A 73 8.39 22.21 -10.61
C MET A 73 8.14 21.12 -11.66
N GLN A 74 8.25 21.43 -12.95
CA GLN A 74 8.09 20.45 -14.02
C GLN A 74 9.15 19.35 -13.97
N ARG A 75 10.41 19.71 -13.69
CA ARG A 75 11.49 18.74 -13.50
C ARG A 75 11.20 17.81 -12.34
N TRP A 76 10.84 18.37 -11.19
CA TRP A 76 10.50 17.61 -10.00
C TRP A 76 9.29 16.70 -10.24
N GLN A 77 8.26 17.19 -10.93
CA GLN A 77 7.10 16.38 -11.31
C GLN A 77 7.51 15.22 -12.21
N ALA A 78 8.30 15.47 -13.25
CA ALA A 78 8.78 14.42 -14.15
C ALA A 78 9.66 13.39 -13.42
N GLU A 79 10.50 13.82 -12.47
CA GLU A 79 11.29 12.92 -11.63
C GLU A 79 10.40 12.06 -10.72
N CYS A 80 9.38 12.65 -10.08
CA CYS A 80 8.42 11.91 -9.27
C CYS A 80 7.60 10.93 -10.10
N GLU A 81 7.16 11.31 -11.30
CA GLU A 81 6.45 10.43 -12.23
C GLU A 81 7.33 9.27 -12.66
N ALA A 82 8.57 9.55 -13.07
CA ALA A 82 9.53 8.51 -13.44
C ALA A 82 9.84 7.55 -12.28
N GLN A 83 9.98 8.06 -11.05
CA GLN A 83 10.15 7.22 -9.85
C GLN A 83 8.93 6.33 -9.61
N GLN A 84 7.72 6.89 -9.68
CA GLN A 84 6.48 6.13 -9.50
C GLN A 84 6.32 5.06 -10.59
N GLU A 85 6.69 5.36 -11.83
CA GLU A 85 6.67 4.40 -12.92
C GLU A 85 7.67 3.27 -12.68
N GLN A 86 8.91 3.59 -12.31
CA GLN A 86 9.91 2.59 -11.95
C GLN A 86 9.47 1.70 -10.79
N GLU A 87 8.84 2.28 -9.76
CA GLU A 87 8.28 1.51 -8.65
C GLU A 87 7.16 0.57 -9.10
N ARG A 88 6.25 1.05 -9.96
CA ARG A 88 5.17 0.22 -10.52
C ARG A 88 5.72 -0.88 -11.40
N GLU A 89 6.73 -0.61 -12.22
CA GLU A 89 7.39 -1.60 -13.05
C GLU A 89 8.12 -2.64 -12.20
N ALA A 90 8.84 -2.22 -11.15
CA ALA A 90 9.49 -3.12 -10.22
C ALA A 90 8.46 -4.01 -9.48
N GLN A 91 7.32 -3.44 -9.07
CA GLN A 91 6.22 -4.18 -8.47
C GLN A 91 5.62 -5.21 -9.45
N ARG A 92 5.40 -4.82 -10.71
CA ARG A 92 4.92 -5.72 -11.77
C ARG A 92 5.92 -6.85 -12.02
N ALA A 93 7.20 -6.53 -12.19
CA ALA A 93 8.25 -7.53 -12.38
C ALA A 93 8.35 -8.49 -11.19
N ALA A 94 8.24 -8.00 -9.96
CA ALA A 94 8.20 -8.83 -8.77
C ALA A 94 6.96 -9.75 -8.72
N GLN A 95 5.81 -9.21 -9.11
CA GLN A 95 4.55 -9.97 -9.20
C GLN A 95 4.62 -11.06 -10.26
N GLU A 96 5.08 -10.73 -11.46
CA GLU A 96 5.29 -11.70 -12.55
C GLU A 96 6.28 -12.79 -12.14
N HIS A 97 7.37 -12.40 -11.47
CA HIS A 97 8.33 -13.35 -10.94
C HIS A 97 7.69 -14.30 -9.92
N TYR A 98 6.88 -13.76 -9.00
CA TYR A 98 6.14 -14.56 -8.02
C TYR A 98 5.16 -15.52 -8.69
N GLU A 99 4.35 -15.03 -9.63
CA GLU A 99 3.38 -15.83 -10.39
C GLU A 99 4.07 -16.98 -11.13
N LYS A 100 5.22 -16.72 -11.74
CA LYS A 100 6.03 -17.73 -12.39
C LYS A 100 6.50 -18.82 -11.41
N MET A 101 6.97 -18.43 -10.23
CA MET A 101 7.39 -19.39 -9.20
C MET A 101 6.23 -20.22 -8.66
N VAL A 102 5.07 -19.60 -8.43
CA VAL A 102 3.85 -20.30 -8.01
C VAL A 102 3.41 -21.28 -9.09
N ALA A 103 3.41 -20.90 -10.37
CA ALA A 103 3.04 -21.79 -11.46
C ALA A 103 3.94 -23.02 -11.54
N ILE A 104 5.26 -22.85 -11.35
CA ILE A 104 6.21 -23.97 -11.25
C ILE A 104 5.83 -24.87 -10.06
N ALA A 105 5.64 -24.29 -8.88
CA ALA A 105 5.31 -25.05 -7.68
C ALA A 105 4.01 -25.84 -7.82
N MET A 106 2.96 -25.24 -8.40
CA MET A 106 1.68 -25.90 -8.67
C MET A 106 1.86 -27.10 -9.60
N ARG A 107 2.62 -26.94 -10.69
CA ARG A 107 2.91 -28.05 -11.60
C ARG A 107 3.60 -29.22 -10.90
N PHE A 108 4.61 -28.96 -10.07
CA PHE A 108 5.30 -30.01 -9.32
C PHE A 108 4.38 -30.68 -8.29
N ALA A 109 3.49 -29.91 -7.65
CA ALA A 109 2.49 -30.46 -6.74
C ALA A 109 1.47 -31.35 -7.46
N ASP A 110 1.08 -31.00 -8.70
CA ASP A 110 0.21 -31.83 -9.56
C ASP A 110 0.91 -33.12 -9.99
N GLU A 111 2.20 -33.06 -10.30
CA GLU A 111 3.06 -34.23 -10.54
C GLU A 111 3.28 -35.09 -9.28
N GLY A 112 2.78 -34.64 -8.11
CA GLY A 112 2.78 -35.39 -6.85
C GLY A 112 4.04 -35.23 -6.02
N HIS A 113 4.88 -34.25 -6.32
CA HIS A 113 6.09 -33.98 -5.55
C HIS A 113 5.79 -33.40 -4.17
N ASN A 114 6.63 -33.77 -3.20
CA ASN A 114 6.53 -33.31 -1.82
C ASN A 114 7.01 -31.87 -1.67
N ARG A 115 6.52 -31.21 -0.61
CA ARG A 115 6.89 -29.85 -0.21
C ARG A 115 8.40 -29.56 -0.26
N ASP A 116 9.23 -30.43 0.31
CA ASP A 116 10.67 -30.18 0.42
C ASP A 116 11.37 -30.19 -0.96
N VAL A 117 10.85 -30.99 -1.91
CA VAL A 117 11.32 -31.01 -3.29
C VAL A 117 10.93 -29.71 -4.00
N ILE A 118 9.68 -29.27 -3.86
CA ILE A 118 9.21 -27.99 -4.41
C ILE A 118 10.06 -26.84 -3.87
N PHE A 119 10.26 -26.81 -2.55
CA PHE A 119 11.08 -25.81 -1.88
C PHE A 119 12.52 -25.77 -2.42
N GLY A 120 13.18 -26.94 -2.50
CA GLY A 120 14.55 -27.04 -3.02
C GLY A 120 14.66 -26.62 -4.49
N VAL A 121 13.67 -26.95 -5.32
CA VAL A 121 13.61 -26.55 -6.73
C VAL A 121 13.42 -25.05 -6.90
N LEU A 122 12.62 -24.40 -6.05
CA LEU A 122 12.45 -22.94 -6.06
C LEU A 122 13.73 -22.22 -5.63
N LEU A 123 14.41 -22.71 -4.58
CA LEU A 123 15.70 -22.17 -4.14
C LEU A 123 16.76 -22.25 -5.25
N GLY A 124 16.82 -23.35 -5.99
CA GLY A 124 17.75 -23.52 -7.12
C GLY A 124 17.47 -22.61 -8.33
N ARG A 125 16.37 -21.83 -8.31
CA ARG A 125 15.98 -20.85 -9.34
C ARG A 125 16.00 -19.42 -8.80
N ASP A 126 16.86 -19.15 -7.81
CA ASP A 126 17.04 -17.83 -7.20
C ASP A 126 15.79 -17.29 -6.48
N CYS A 127 14.86 -18.15 -6.09
CA CYS A 127 13.77 -17.75 -5.21
C CYS A 127 14.29 -17.56 -3.77
N GLN A 128 13.92 -16.46 -3.13
CA GLN A 128 14.26 -16.23 -1.71
C GLN A 128 13.72 -17.36 -0.82
N ALA A 129 14.50 -17.77 0.18
CA ALA A 129 14.19 -18.91 1.03
C ALA A 129 12.85 -18.78 1.78
N GLU A 130 12.55 -17.63 2.36
CA GLU A 130 11.28 -17.43 3.06
C GLU A 130 10.08 -17.51 2.11
N LEU A 131 10.21 -16.90 0.92
CA LEU A 131 9.15 -16.90 -0.09
C LEU A 131 8.94 -18.30 -0.67
N ALA A 132 10.02 -19.00 -1.00
CA ALA A 132 9.96 -20.37 -1.51
C ALA A 132 9.29 -21.32 -0.50
N ALA A 133 9.59 -21.18 0.80
CA ALA A 133 8.99 -22.01 1.84
C ALA A 133 7.47 -21.77 1.91
N ARG A 134 7.06 -20.48 1.93
CA ARG A 134 5.64 -20.10 1.91
C ARG A 134 4.90 -20.61 0.67
N ILE A 135 5.52 -20.52 -0.51
CA ILE A 135 4.94 -21.04 -1.76
C ILE A 135 4.77 -22.57 -1.67
N ALA A 136 5.81 -23.29 -1.21
CA ALA A 136 5.75 -24.75 -1.08
C ALA A 136 4.70 -25.20 -0.04
N ASP A 137 4.62 -24.52 1.11
CA ASP A 137 3.63 -24.78 2.15
C ASP A 137 2.19 -24.58 1.66
N SER A 138 1.92 -23.43 1.03
CA SER A 138 0.58 -23.08 0.56
C SER A 138 0.10 -23.98 -0.58
N THR A 139 0.96 -24.26 -1.56
CA THR A 139 0.61 -25.14 -2.71
C THR A 139 0.39 -26.59 -2.26
N TRP A 140 1.23 -27.11 -1.37
CA TRP A 140 1.06 -28.44 -0.80
C TRP A 140 -0.24 -28.56 0.01
N ALA A 141 -0.52 -27.59 0.89
CA ALA A 141 -1.74 -27.60 1.70
C ALA A 141 -3.01 -27.59 0.82
N LEU A 142 -3.02 -26.78 -0.24
CA LEU A 142 -4.13 -26.72 -1.19
C LEU A 142 -4.35 -28.08 -1.88
N GLN A 143 -3.28 -28.73 -2.32
CA GLN A 143 -3.38 -30.02 -3.01
C GLN A 143 -3.78 -31.16 -2.07
N ALA A 144 -3.26 -31.18 -0.84
CA ALA A 144 -3.67 -32.14 0.17
C ALA A 144 -5.18 -32.03 0.46
N SER A 145 -5.71 -30.80 0.51
CA SER A 145 -7.15 -30.57 0.67
C SER A 145 -7.97 -31.07 -0.53
N ARG A 146 -7.53 -30.83 -1.77
CA ARG A 146 -8.20 -31.35 -2.98
C ARG A 146 -8.24 -32.86 -3.03
N ARG A 147 -7.11 -33.51 -2.74
CA ARG A 147 -7.04 -34.99 -2.67
C ARG A 147 -7.97 -35.55 -1.61
N ALA A 148 -8.08 -34.89 -0.46
CA ALA A 148 -9.03 -35.28 0.58
C ALA A 148 -10.49 -35.14 0.13
N SER A 149 -10.83 -34.08 -0.61
CA SER A 149 -12.20 -33.90 -1.13
C SER A 149 -12.52 -34.85 -2.29
N GLU A 150 -11.57 -35.12 -3.18
CA GLU A 150 -11.72 -36.10 -4.27
C GLU A 150 -11.87 -37.52 -3.71
N ALA A 151 -11.09 -37.89 -2.70
CA ALA A 151 -11.23 -39.17 -2.00
C ALA A 151 -12.60 -39.30 -1.32
N ALA A 152 -13.16 -38.21 -0.78
CA ALA A 152 -14.51 -38.20 -0.23
C ALA A 152 -15.62 -38.28 -1.29
N ALA A 153 -15.37 -37.78 -2.51
CA ALA A 153 -16.33 -37.81 -3.63
C ALA A 153 -16.28 -39.12 -4.45
N GLY A 154 -15.14 -39.82 -4.44
CA GLY A 154 -14.93 -41.08 -5.16
C GLY A 154 -15.27 -42.35 -4.38
N ALA A 155 -15.73 -42.25 -3.14
CA ALA A 155 -16.25 -43.41 -2.40
C ALA A 155 -17.55 -43.89 -3.07
N PRO A 156 -17.60 -45.10 -3.64
CA PRO A 156 -18.86 -45.63 -4.16
C PRO A 156 -19.83 -45.85 -3.00
N ASP A 157 -21.10 -45.49 -3.19
CA ASP A 157 -22.19 -45.89 -2.29
C ASP A 157 -22.30 -47.42 -2.26
N THR A 158 -21.46 -48.07 -1.45
CA THR A 158 -21.65 -49.47 -1.06
C THR A 158 -22.64 -49.51 0.10
N GLU A 159 -23.89 -49.12 -0.17
CA GLU A 159 -25.05 -49.51 0.62
C GLU A 159 -25.78 -50.65 -0.09
N ALA A 160 -25.30 -51.88 0.10
CA ALA A 160 -26.12 -53.10 0.09
C ALA A 160 -25.26 -54.31 0.46
N ALA A 161 -25.21 -54.68 1.74
CA ALA A 161 -25.46 -56.05 2.24
C ALA A 161 -24.92 -56.27 3.67
N ALA A 162 -25.75 -56.97 4.45
CA ALA A 162 -25.41 -57.77 5.64
C ALA A 162 -25.38 -57.08 7.02
N THR A 163 -26.60 -56.85 7.53
CA THR A 163 -27.10 -57.38 8.82
C THR A 163 -26.14 -58.24 9.66
N ALA A 164 -25.83 -57.82 10.90
CA ALA A 164 -26.32 -58.47 12.13
C ALA A 164 -25.65 -57.93 13.41
N ALA A 165 -26.50 -57.52 14.35
CA ALA A 165 -26.40 -57.69 15.81
C ALA A 165 -25.30 -56.97 16.62
N GLY A 166 -25.73 -56.10 17.53
CA GLY A 166 -24.91 -55.63 18.66
C GLY A 166 -25.50 -54.41 19.37
N ALA A 167 -26.55 -54.61 20.15
CA ALA A 167 -27.24 -53.59 20.92
C ALA A 167 -26.36 -52.92 21.99
N ALA A 168 -26.45 -51.59 22.12
CA ALA A 168 -26.60 -50.90 23.42
C ALA A 168 -27.01 -49.43 23.22
N SER A 169 -28.13 -49.11 23.84
CA SER A 169 -28.84 -47.84 23.85
C SER A 169 -28.21 -46.82 24.81
N ALA A 170 -28.09 -45.57 24.36
CA ALA A 170 -28.34 -44.40 25.19
C ALA A 170 -28.81 -43.24 24.29
N ARG A 171 -30.10 -42.93 24.39
CA ARG A 171 -30.71 -41.69 23.89
C ARG A 171 -30.50 -40.60 24.94
N ASP A 172 -30.07 -39.43 24.51
CA ASP A 172 -30.62 -38.17 25.03
C ASP A 172 -30.67 -37.14 23.88
N GLU A 173 -31.81 -36.47 23.79
CA GLU A 173 -32.27 -35.65 22.68
C GLU A 173 -31.98 -34.18 22.93
N GLY A 174 -31.38 -33.49 21.94
CA GLY A 174 -31.11 -32.06 22.01
C GLY A 174 -30.89 -31.42 20.64
N THR A 175 -31.99 -31.20 19.91
CA THR A 175 -32.30 -30.02 19.08
C THR A 175 -31.22 -29.46 18.11
N ARG A 176 -31.39 -29.70 16.80
CA ARG A 176 -30.79 -28.92 15.68
C ARG A 176 -31.55 -27.58 15.48
N PRO A 177 -31.07 -26.60 14.67
CA PRO A 177 -29.73 -26.35 14.14
C PRO A 177 -29.26 -24.89 14.38
N ARG A 178 -27.95 -24.62 14.32
CA ARG A 178 -27.45 -23.28 13.94
C ARG A 178 -26.38 -23.41 12.86
N ARG A 179 -26.77 -23.08 11.63
CA ARG A 179 -25.85 -22.65 10.57
C ARG A 179 -25.25 -21.30 10.99
N HIS A 180 -23.94 -21.19 11.02
CA HIS A 180 -23.23 -19.92 10.89
C HIS A 180 -21.89 -20.17 10.17
N PRO A 181 -21.40 -19.14 9.46
CA PRO A 181 -20.89 -19.24 8.10
C PRO A 181 -19.43 -19.70 8.08
N GLY A 182 -18.99 -20.17 6.91
CA GLY A 182 -17.64 -20.66 6.71
C GLY A 182 -16.60 -19.62 7.13
N ALA A 183 -15.59 -20.06 7.86
CA ALA A 183 -14.41 -19.29 8.24
C ALA A 183 -13.62 -18.72 7.03
N PHE A 184 -14.03 -19.07 5.81
CA PHE A 184 -13.49 -18.57 4.56
C PHE A 184 -14.02 -17.17 4.17
N ASP A 185 -15.24 -16.78 4.60
CA ASP A 185 -15.79 -15.44 4.30
C ASP A 185 -15.17 -14.33 5.17
N SER A 186 -14.78 -14.66 6.41
CA SER A 186 -14.20 -13.69 7.35
C SER A 186 -12.77 -13.29 7.01
N PHE A 187 -12.05 -14.12 6.23
CA PHE A 187 -10.67 -13.82 5.83
C PHE A 187 -10.63 -12.84 4.63
N TRP A 188 -11.58 -12.96 3.70
CA TRP A 188 -11.60 -12.12 2.49
C TRP A 188 -12.23 -10.74 2.71
N HIS A 189 -13.22 -10.60 3.60
CA HIS A 189 -13.83 -9.30 3.89
C HIS A 189 -13.00 -8.38 4.79
N GLY A 190 -11.97 -8.91 5.49
CA GLY A 190 -11.08 -8.11 6.34
C GLY A 190 -9.96 -7.38 5.58
N LEU A 191 -9.64 -7.80 4.35
CA LEU A 191 -8.47 -7.29 3.62
C LEU A 191 -8.84 -6.38 2.42
N PHE A 192 -10.09 -6.44 1.93
CA PHE A 192 -10.57 -5.60 0.82
C PHE A 192 -11.89 -4.92 1.20
N GLY A 193 -11.80 -3.87 2.03
CA GLY A 193 -12.95 -3.08 2.45
C GLY A 193 -13.57 -2.30 1.30
N ILE A 194 -14.74 -2.76 0.83
CA ILE A 194 -15.68 -1.94 0.07
C ILE A 194 -17.05 -2.06 0.75
N ARG A 195 -17.58 -0.90 1.14
CA ARG A 195 -18.78 -0.71 1.94
C ARG A 195 -19.97 -0.46 1.02
N SER A 196 -21.11 -1.07 1.34
CA SER A 196 -22.44 -0.55 1.00
C SER A 196 -23.33 -0.71 2.22
#